data_AF-A0A671KZI8-F1
#
_entry.id   AF-A0A671KZI8-F1
#
_cell.length_a   1.000
_cell.length_b   1.000
_cell.length_c   1.000
_cell.angle_alpha   90.00
_cell.angle_beta   90.00
_cell.angle_gamma   90.00
#
_symmetry.space_group_name_H-M   'P 1'
#
loop_
_entity.id
_entity.type
_entity.pdbx_description
1 polymer ?
#
loop_
_entity_poly.entity_id
_entity_poly.type
_entity_poly.pdbx_seq_one_letter_code
_entity_poly.pdbx_strand_id
1 'polypeptide(L)'
;MSENLWLEKACAHLIPALPLWIIEYPCRIRVVAAEVWRIVQARDIKHFERVTEFLDVTYTLVPRLVTPIKHMKIMFGLQVSSLIL
;
A
#
# COMPACT_ATOMS: atom_id res chain seq x y z
N MET A 1 -4.33 -0.43 -31.05
CA MET A 1 -3.43 0.51 -30.36
C MET A 1 -3.98 1.93 -30.50
N SER A 2 -5.09 2.25 -29.82
CA SER A 2 -5.79 3.54 -29.94
C SER A 2 -6.47 3.93 -28.62
N GLU A 3 -7.15 3.00 -27.94
CA GLU A 3 -7.91 3.27 -26.70
C GLU A 3 -7.06 3.82 -25.54
N ASN A 4 -5.82 3.35 -25.38
CA ASN A 4 -4.94 3.81 -24.29
C ASN A 4 -4.57 5.29 -24.41
N LEU A 5 -4.44 5.80 -25.64
CA LEU A 5 -4.07 7.19 -25.91
C LEU A 5 -5.23 8.16 -25.63
N TRP A 6 -6.47 7.71 -25.85
CA TRP A 6 -7.67 8.46 -25.50
C TRP A 6 -7.87 8.54 -23.99
N LEU A 7 -7.62 7.44 -23.27
CA LEU A 7 -7.66 7.41 -21.81
C LEU A 7 -6.59 8.32 -21.20
N GLU A 8 -5.36 8.29 -21.71
CA GLU A 8 -4.26 9.12 -21.21
C GLU A 8 -4.52 10.63 -21.44
N LYS A 9 -5.04 11.01 -22.61
CA LYS A 9 -5.45 12.39 -22.90
C LYS A 9 -6.67 12.84 -22.08
N ALA A 10 -7.65 11.97 -21.88
CA ALA A 10 -8.82 12.25 -21.05
C ALA A 10 -8.43 12.42 -19.57
N CYS A 11 -7.55 11.56 -19.05
CA CYS A 11 -6.97 11.72 -17.71
C CYS A 11 -6.22 13.05 -17.59
N ALA A 12 -5.38 13.43 -18.56
CA ALA A 12 -4.66 14.70 -18.54
C ALA A 12 -5.59 15.94 -18.51
N HIS A 13 -6.77 15.87 -19.12
CA HIS A 13 -7.78 16.94 -19.09
C HIS A 13 -8.67 16.93 -17.84
N LEU A 14 -8.83 15.78 -17.18
CA LEU A 14 -9.67 15.62 -15.99
C LEU A 14 -8.89 15.81 -14.68
N ILE A 15 -7.56 15.58 -14.67
CA ILE A 15 -6.68 15.82 -13.51
C ILE A 15 -6.81 17.23 -12.91
N PRO A 16 -6.92 18.32 -13.70
CA PRO A 16 -7.12 19.67 -13.16
C PRO A 16 -8.53 19.91 -12.59
N ALA A 17 -9.52 19.11 -13.01
CA ALA A 17 -10.91 19.20 -12.60
C ALA A 17 -11.27 18.23 -11.46
N LEU A 18 -10.41 17.24 -11.21
CA LEU A 18 -10.53 16.33 -10.09
C LEU A 18 -10.07 17.06 -8.84
N PRO A 19 -10.93 17.18 -7.83
CA PRO A 19 -10.57 17.92 -6.65
C PRO A 19 -9.36 17.26 -5.95
N LEU A 20 -8.39 18.07 -5.51
CA LEU A 20 -7.02 17.67 -5.09
C LEU A 20 -6.94 16.43 -4.18
N TRP A 21 -7.92 16.25 -3.29
CA TRP A 21 -8.07 15.07 -2.43
C TRP A 21 -8.06 13.73 -3.19
N ILE A 22 -8.61 13.66 -4.40
CA ILE A 22 -8.62 12.43 -5.22
C ILE A 22 -7.20 11.96 -5.56
N ILE A 23 -6.25 12.87 -5.71
CA ILE A 23 -4.85 12.53 -6.01
C ILE A 23 -4.08 12.37 -4.70
N GLU A 24 -4.37 13.24 -3.72
CA GLU A 24 -3.63 13.30 -2.46
C GLU A 24 -3.77 12.02 -1.63
N TYR A 25 -4.97 11.45 -1.52
CA TYR A 25 -5.20 10.22 -0.75
C TYR A 25 -4.47 9.01 -1.33
N PRO A 26 -4.57 8.68 -2.64
CA PRO A 26 -3.78 7.61 -3.25
C PRO A 26 -2.28 7.84 -3.17
N CYS A 27 -1.81 9.08 -3.35
CA CYS A 27 -0.39 9.41 -3.24
C CYS A 27 0.15 9.13 -1.83
N ARG A 28 -0.58 9.55 -0.79
CA ARG A 28 -0.21 9.29 0.61
C ARG A 28 -0.09 7.79 0.90
N ILE A 29 -1.05 6.98 0.45
CA ILE A 29 -1.00 5.52 0.62
C ILE A 29 0.23 4.92 -0.07
N ARG A 30 0.54 5.37 -1.30
CA ARG A 30 1.72 4.89 -2.04
C ARG A 30 3.04 5.25 -1.38
N VAL A 31 3.15 6.44 -0.79
CA VAL A 31 4.35 6.86 -0.04
C VAL A 31 4.57 5.97 1.18
N VAL A 32 3.52 5.73 1.97
CA VAL A 32 3.61 4.84 3.14
C VAL A 32 3.91 3.40 2.72
N ALA A 33 3.28 2.91 1.65
CA ALA A 33 3.58 1.58 1.11
C ALA A 33 5.04 1.44 0.68
N ALA A 34 5.63 2.47 0.06
CA ALA A 34 7.04 2.48 -0.33
C ALA A 34 7.98 2.49 0.89
N GLU A 35 7.66 3.25 1.93
CA GLU A 35 8.40 3.25 3.20
C GLU A 35 8.38 1.87 3.86
N VAL A 36 7.19 1.29 4.02
CA VAL A 36 6.96 -0.04 4.60
C VAL A 36 7.70 -1.11 3.81
N TRP A 37 7.66 -1.02 2.48
CA TRP A 37 8.41 -1.94 1.61
C TRP A 37 9.93 -1.82 1.82
N ARG A 38 10.46 -0.62 2.01
CA ARG A 38 11.88 -0.40 2.30
C ARG A 38 12.30 -1.01 3.64
N ILE A 39 11.46 -0.91 4.67
CA ILE A 39 11.69 -1.53 5.99
C ILE A 39 11.81 -3.06 5.84
N VAL A 40 10.88 -3.68 5.11
CA VAL A 40 10.88 -5.13 4.86
C VAL A 40 12.14 -5.54 4.09
N GLN A 41 12.51 -4.80 3.04
CA GLN A 41 13.72 -5.11 2.25
C GLN A 41 15.01 -5.00 3.08
N ALA A 42 15.11 -3.97 3.93
CA ALA A 42 16.26 -3.76 4.81
C ALA A 42 16.33 -4.75 5.99
N ARG A 43 15.29 -5.57 6.19
CA ARG A 43 15.11 -6.40 7.39
C ARG A 43 15.25 -5.60 8.67
N ASP A 44 14.72 -4.38 8.66
CA ASP A 44 14.80 -3.48 9.79
C ASP A 44 13.71 -3.82 10.82
N ILE A 45 13.98 -4.88 11.59
CA ILE A 45 13.03 -5.51 12.52
C ILE A 45 12.51 -4.53 13.57
N LYS A 46 13.33 -3.55 13.96
CA LYS A 46 12.94 -2.50 14.93
C LYS A 46 11.73 -1.70 14.44
N HIS A 47 11.50 -1.65 13.13
CA HIS A 47 10.40 -0.92 12.52
C HIS A 47 9.31 -1.85 11.95
N PHE A 48 9.32 -3.15 12.26
CA PHE A 48 8.30 -4.08 11.77
C PHE A 48 6.90 -3.79 12.35
N GLU A 49 6.80 -3.16 13.52
CA GLU A 49 5.52 -2.68 14.06
C GLU A 49 4.79 -1.77 13.05
N ARG A 50 5.54 -0.86 12.40
CA ARG A 50 5.01 0.03 11.36
C ARG A 50 4.50 -0.72 10.13
N VAL A 51 5.18 -1.81 9.76
CA VAL A 51 4.77 -2.70 8.66
C VAL A 51 3.44 -3.38 9.03
N THR A 52 3.35 -3.94 10.24
CA THR A 52 2.16 -4.65 10.70
C THR A 52 0.96 -3.72 10.87
N GLU A 53 1.15 -2.50 11.40
CA GLU A 53 0.10 -1.49 11.51
C GLU A 53 -0.47 -1.12 10.13
N PHE A 54 0.41 -0.85 9.16
CA PHE A 54 -0.01 -0.50 7.80
C PHE A 54 -0.82 -1.63 7.14
N LEU A 55 -0.37 -2.88 7.28
CA LEU A 55 -1.06 -4.04 6.72
C LEU A 55 -2.43 -4.26 7.37
N ASP A 56 -2.52 -4.14 8.69
CA ASP A 56 -3.77 -4.31 9.43
C ASP A 56 -4.80 -3.24 9.03
N VAL A 57 -4.42 -1.96 9.07
CA VAL A 57 -5.28 -0.84 8.64
C VAL A 57 -5.74 -1.03 7.18
N THR A 58 -4.82 -1.39 6.29
CA THR A 58 -5.15 -1.60 4.87
C THR A 58 -6.13 -2.76 4.69
N TYR A 59 -5.96 -3.86 5.43
CA TYR A 59 -6.86 -5.00 5.36
C TYR A 59 -8.23 -4.71 5.99
N THR A 60 -8.30 -3.95 7.08
CA THR A 60 -9.57 -3.49 7.66
C THR A 60 -10.35 -2.60 6.70
N LEU A 61 -9.67 -1.67 6.01
CA LEU A 61 -10.31 -0.76 5.06
C LEU A 61 -10.67 -1.46 3.74
N VAL A 62 -9.82 -2.38 3.26
CA VAL A 62 -9.96 -3.05 1.97
C VAL A 62 -9.74 -4.57 2.11
N PRO A 63 -10.67 -5.30 2.78
CA PRO A 63 -10.50 -6.72 3.12
C PRO A 63 -10.45 -7.65 1.91
N ARG A 64 -10.82 -7.16 0.71
CA ARG A 64 -10.79 -7.93 -0.54
C ARG A 64 -9.49 -7.75 -1.34
N LEU A 65 -8.56 -6.91 -0.87
CA LEU A 65 -7.28 -6.68 -1.57
C LEU A 65 -6.44 -7.96 -1.66
N VAL A 66 -6.46 -8.77 -0.60
CA VAL A 66 -5.83 -10.09 -0.53
C VAL A 66 -6.75 -11.07 0.19
N THR A 67 -6.55 -12.37 0.01
CA THR A 67 -7.32 -13.36 0.77
C THR A 67 -6.93 -13.31 2.25
N PRO A 68 -7.86 -13.64 3.18
CA PRO A 68 -7.56 -13.67 4.61
C PRO A 68 -6.34 -14.54 4.96
N ILE A 69 -6.18 -15.67 4.28
CA ILE A 69 -5.03 -16.58 4.46
C ILE A 69 -3.71 -15.90 4.08
N LYS A 70 -3.66 -15.13 2.99
CA LYS A 70 -2.45 -14.38 2.60
C LYS A 70 -2.12 -13.29 3.61
N HIS A 71 -3.13 -12.54 4.07
CA HIS A 71 -2.96 -11.53 5.10
C HIS A 71 -2.36 -12.14 6.39
N MET A 72 -2.99 -13.20 6.91
CA MET A 72 -2.53 -13.88 8.12
C MET A 72 -1.11 -14.44 7.97
N LYS A 73 -0.78 -15.05 6.84
CA LYS A 73 0.55 -15.62 6.59
C LYS A 73 1.65 -14.55 6.61
N ILE A 74 1.37 -13.37 6.07
CA ILE A 74 2.32 -12.24 6.09
C ILE A 74 2.45 -11.68 7.52
N MET A 75 1.32 -11.41 8.18
CA MET A 75 1.30 -10.87 9.55
C MET A 75 2.05 -11.78 10.53
N PHE A 76 1.75 -13.08 10.50
CA PHE A 76 2.42 -14.07 11.33
C PHE A 76 3.92 -14.12 11.05
N GLY A 77 4.34 -14.13 9.78
CA GLY A 77 5.76 -14.16 9.41
C GLY A 77 6.54 -12.95 9.92
N LEU A 78 5.93 -11.75 9.87
CA LEU A 78 6.53 -10.52 10.40
C LEU A 78 6.61 -10.55 11.93
N GLN A 79 5.53 -10.92 12.61
CA GLN A 79 5.47 -10.97 14.08
C GLN A 79 6.47 -11.97 14.66
N VAL A 80 6.55 -13.17 14.08
CA VAL A 80 7.51 -14.20 14.51
C VAL A 80 8.95 -13.72 14.29
N SER A 81 9.22 -13.03 13.18
CA SER A 81 10.55 -12.46 12.91
C SER A 81 10.95 -11.41 13.96
N SER A 82 9.99 -10.61 14.45
CA SER A 82 10.22 -9.62 15.49
C SER A 82 10.38 -10.20 16.90
N LEU A 83 9.89 -11.41 17.16
CA LEU A 83 10.01 -12.08 18.47
C LEU A 83 11.29 -12.91 18.62
N ILE A 84 11.92 -13.30 17.51
CA ILE A 84 13.10 -14.18 17.51
C ILE A 84 14.41 -13.39 17.64
N LEU A 85 14.38 -12.07 17.48
CA LEU A 85 15.54 -11.17 17.57
C LEU A 85 15.43 -10.23 18.76
#